data_AF-A0A939WU23-F1
#
_entry.id   AF-A0A939WU23-F1
#
_cell.length_a   1.000
_cell.length_b   1.000
_cell.length_c   1.000
_cell.angle_alpha   90.00
_cell.angle_beta   90.00
_cell.angle_gamma   90.00
#
_symmetry.space_group_name_H-M   'P 1'
#
loop_
_entity.id
_entity.type
_entity.pdbx_description
1 polymer ?
#
loop_
_entity_poly.entity_id
_entity_poly.type
_entity_poly.pdbx_seq_one_letter_code
_entity_poly.pdbx_strand_id
1 'polypeptide(L)'
;MERIKGQDVAFVLSATLLTAIVDVLYYAIHDGDCVKSFLILGANYMMALGMYLLLRLADLAHLGRVIKWFFGLVISFYFSTLVFCWYCFGNPMDKVIIALIAGTNKEETHEFFQTYITPSLLVLYCLTVLLVFGLFIWLTSRQYRKPTGRLLKGLGLCVLVGCCCLGFSFYTLPGRIEGLLRTEQKDLSDYLHHPEMKEIRDSHPDIIMIVIGESFSRSHSSLYGYDKPTNPRLSLLRDSGQLITFQKVTAADTHTSEAFKHFMTTFRHDSPDEDWFRYLTLPEALHASGYHTAWFSNQAKTGWYDNVTTSFANLCDTVHFTSVTGEGEQDSRPDGIVLKCLKNYMQSVGQERRQAVFVHLMGQHVNFQQRYPANFARFKEKHYASCQESQREDFATYDNATLYNDHIVAGIFETLKGKNAIAVYFPDHGLDFYESSPDYCSHANTSKQASVEAALKIPFVIYTTESYRSTHPAVMSQLQQMSQRPFNTEDLPDLLLSVAGYQVVR
;
A
#
# COMPACT_ATOMS: atom_id res chain seq x y z
N MET A 1 -32.23 -6.94 46.33
CA MET A 1 -32.22 -7.77 45.10
C MET A 1 -33.17 -7.16 44.08
N GLU A 2 -32.72 -6.13 43.36
CA GLU A 2 -33.46 -5.65 42.19
C GLU A 2 -33.25 -6.64 41.04
N ARG A 3 -34.36 -7.19 40.54
CA ARG A 3 -34.34 -8.13 39.41
C ARG A 3 -33.90 -7.40 38.14
N ILE A 4 -33.00 -8.04 37.40
CA ILE A 4 -32.61 -7.72 36.04
C ILE A 4 -33.87 -7.39 35.22
N LYS A 5 -34.00 -6.13 34.78
CA LYS A 5 -35.04 -5.73 33.83
C LYS A 5 -34.59 -6.22 32.46
N GLY A 6 -35.41 -7.02 31.77
CA GLY A 6 -35.11 -7.59 30.44
C GLY A 6 -34.98 -6.57 29.30
N GLN A 7 -34.63 -5.31 29.61
CA GLN A 7 -34.65 -4.14 28.72
C GLN A 7 -33.25 -3.69 28.34
N ASP A 8 -32.26 -3.83 29.25
CA ASP A 8 -30.84 -3.66 28.91
C ASP A 8 -30.40 -4.63 27.80
N VAL A 9 -31.08 -5.80 27.71
CA VAL A 9 -30.83 -6.87 26.72
C VAL A 9 -31.27 -6.48 25.31
N ALA A 10 -32.47 -5.91 25.19
CA ALA A 10 -32.97 -5.45 23.91
C ALA A 10 -32.10 -4.32 23.36
N PHE A 11 -31.60 -3.45 24.23
CA PHE A 11 -30.77 -2.32 23.83
C PHE A 11 -29.38 -2.72 23.33
N VAL A 12 -28.63 -3.55 24.06
CA VAL A 12 -27.30 -4.00 23.59
C VAL A 12 -27.43 -4.75 22.27
N LEU A 13 -28.42 -5.64 22.13
CA LEU A 13 -28.71 -6.33 20.87
C LEU A 13 -29.09 -5.35 19.76
N SER A 14 -29.94 -4.34 20.01
CA SER A 14 -30.35 -3.35 19.01
C SER A 14 -29.22 -2.41 18.58
N ALA A 15 -28.36 -1.97 19.50
CA ALA A 15 -27.25 -1.09 19.19
C ALA A 15 -26.21 -1.80 18.32
N THR A 16 -25.84 -3.03 18.66
CA THR A 16 -24.88 -3.82 17.86
C THR A 16 -25.49 -4.36 16.57
N LEU A 17 -26.81 -4.60 16.51
CA LEU A 17 -27.50 -4.84 15.24
C LEU A 17 -27.52 -3.59 14.35
N LEU A 18 -27.60 -2.38 14.93
CA LEU A 18 -27.56 -1.13 14.16
C LEU A 18 -26.19 -0.90 13.52
N THR A 19 -25.10 -1.23 14.22
CA THR A 19 -23.75 -1.15 13.66
C THR A 19 -23.55 -2.15 12.53
N ALA A 20 -24.20 -3.31 12.62
CA ALA A 20 -24.17 -4.34 11.58
C ALA A 20 -24.91 -3.95 10.30
N ILE A 21 -25.93 -3.07 10.38
CA ILE A 21 -26.71 -2.66 9.21
C ILE A 21 -25.82 -1.99 8.17
N VAL A 22 -24.82 -1.21 8.59
CA VAL A 22 -23.90 -0.52 7.66
C VAL A 22 -23.08 -1.55 6.85
N ASP A 23 -22.46 -2.51 7.52
CA ASP A 23 -21.68 -3.56 6.87
C ASP A 23 -22.57 -4.49 6.02
N VAL A 24 -23.77 -4.83 6.51
CA VAL A 24 -24.74 -5.69 5.81
C VAL A 24 -25.23 -5.05 4.53
N LEU A 25 -25.57 -3.75 4.59
CA LEU A 25 -25.96 -2.99 3.41
C LEU A 25 -24.79 -2.89 2.42
N TYR A 26 -23.56 -2.70 2.90
CA TYR A 26 -22.37 -2.67 2.03
C TYR A 26 -22.19 -3.98 1.26
N TYR A 27 -22.06 -5.13 1.94
CA TYR A 27 -21.81 -6.39 1.24
C TYR A 27 -23.01 -6.89 0.40
N ALA A 28 -24.24 -6.51 0.76
CA ALA A 28 -25.44 -6.98 0.07
C ALA A 28 -25.76 -6.13 -1.15
N ILE A 29 -25.55 -4.81 -1.03
CA ILE A 29 -25.88 -3.85 -2.08
C ILE A 29 -24.69 -3.62 -3.01
N HIS A 30 -23.47 -3.57 -2.46
CA HIS A 30 -22.29 -3.19 -3.22
C HIS A 30 -21.52 -4.39 -3.79
N ASP A 31 -21.22 -5.42 -2.99
CA ASP A 31 -20.49 -6.62 -3.44
C ASP A 31 -21.43 -7.69 -4.04
N GLY A 32 -22.74 -7.56 -3.85
CA GLY A 32 -23.72 -8.60 -4.19
C GLY A 32 -23.58 -9.90 -3.38
N ASP A 33 -22.71 -9.90 -2.37
CA ASP A 33 -22.38 -11.05 -1.54
C ASP A 33 -23.30 -11.09 -0.31
N CYS A 34 -24.55 -11.47 -0.58
CA CYS A 34 -25.58 -11.64 0.44
C CYS A 34 -25.13 -12.58 1.57
N VAL A 35 -24.27 -13.57 1.26
CA VAL A 35 -23.75 -14.52 2.25
C VAL A 35 -22.87 -13.79 3.26
N LYS A 36 -21.90 -12.98 2.80
CA LYS A 36 -21.08 -12.13 3.70
C LYS A 36 -21.92 -11.17 4.54
N SER A 37 -22.94 -10.54 3.96
CA SER A 37 -23.86 -9.67 4.72
C SER A 37 -24.54 -10.41 5.85
N PHE A 38 -25.14 -11.58 5.58
CA PHE A 38 -25.78 -12.38 6.61
C PHE A 38 -24.81 -12.80 7.72
N LEU A 39 -23.56 -13.08 7.37
CA LEU A 39 -22.52 -13.48 8.32
C LEU A 39 -22.07 -12.32 9.21
N ILE A 40 -21.97 -11.10 8.69
CA ILE A 40 -21.60 -9.90 9.47
C ILE A 40 -22.74 -9.46 10.40
N LEU A 41 -23.99 -9.59 9.96
CA LEU A 41 -25.16 -9.40 10.82
C LEU A 41 -25.12 -10.36 12.03
N GLY A 42 -24.79 -11.62 11.78
CA GLY A 42 -24.67 -12.66 12.81
C GLY A 42 -23.54 -12.39 13.80
N ALA A 43 -22.36 -12.00 13.33
CA ALA A 43 -21.18 -11.71 14.17
C ALA A 43 -21.44 -10.56 15.16
N ASN A 44 -22.02 -9.46 14.66
CA ASN A 44 -22.34 -8.30 15.47
C ASN A 44 -23.41 -8.63 16.54
N TYR A 45 -24.41 -9.44 16.22
CA TYR A 45 -25.39 -9.90 17.20
C TYR A 45 -24.76 -10.74 18.34
N MET A 46 -23.76 -11.56 18.04
CA MET A 46 -23.06 -12.38 19.03
C MET A 46 -22.16 -11.56 19.95
N MET A 47 -21.51 -10.52 19.44
CA MET A 47 -20.77 -9.56 20.25
C MET A 47 -21.72 -8.84 21.23
N ALA A 48 -22.89 -8.44 20.75
CA ALA A 48 -23.96 -7.88 21.58
C ALA A 48 -24.38 -8.84 22.70
N LEU A 49 -24.52 -10.12 22.40
CA LEU A 49 -24.89 -11.16 23.37
C LEU A 49 -23.78 -11.43 24.39
N GLY A 50 -22.51 -11.47 23.96
CA GLY A 50 -21.35 -11.60 24.84
C GLY A 50 -21.21 -10.42 25.79
N MET A 51 -21.43 -9.21 25.29
CA MET A 51 -21.48 -7.98 26.10
C MET A 51 -22.64 -8.00 27.08
N TYR A 52 -23.82 -8.49 26.66
CA TYR A 52 -24.94 -8.72 27.57
C TYR A 52 -24.58 -9.69 28.71
N LEU A 53 -23.92 -10.81 28.41
CA LEU A 53 -23.51 -11.79 29.42
C LEU A 53 -22.44 -11.23 30.36
N LEU A 54 -21.46 -10.48 29.84
CA LEU A 54 -20.44 -9.81 30.63
C LEU A 54 -21.01 -8.71 31.54
N LEU A 55 -21.96 -7.91 31.03
CA LEU A 55 -22.67 -6.90 31.83
C LEU A 55 -23.51 -7.54 32.94
N ARG A 56 -24.14 -8.70 32.67
CA ARG A 56 -24.83 -9.50 33.68
C ARG A 56 -23.90 -10.06 34.75
N LEU A 57 -22.71 -10.52 34.34
CA LEU A 57 -21.69 -11.04 35.27
C LEU A 57 -21.07 -9.90 36.09
N ALA A 58 -20.89 -8.72 35.49
CA ALA A 58 -20.41 -7.52 36.17
C ALA A 58 -21.40 -6.98 37.20
N ASP A 59 -22.72 -7.08 36.96
CA ASP A 59 -23.77 -6.70 37.92
C ASP A 59 -23.89 -7.64 39.15
N LEU A 60 -23.27 -8.83 39.10
CA LEU A 60 -23.19 -9.74 40.26
C LEU A 60 -22.09 -9.34 41.26
N ALA A 61 -21.13 -8.51 40.85
CA ALA A 61 -20.14 -7.89 41.71
C ALA A 61 -20.48 -6.41 41.87
N HIS A 62 -20.33 -5.80 43.05
CA HIS A 62 -20.58 -4.36 43.25
C HIS A 62 -19.72 -3.40 42.36
N LEU A 63 -18.91 -3.94 41.44
CA LEU A 63 -18.18 -3.28 40.36
C LEU A 63 -19.04 -2.94 39.11
N GLY A 64 -20.29 -3.42 39.03
CA GLY A 64 -21.11 -3.47 37.81
C GLY A 64 -21.31 -2.17 37.03
N ARG A 65 -21.43 -1.01 37.71
CA ARG A 65 -21.59 0.28 37.01
C ARG A 65 -20.31 0.71 36.30
N VAL A 66 -19.16 0.62 36.96
CA VAL A 66 -17.88 1.05 36.38
C VAL A 66 -17.53 0.17 35.18
N ILE A 67 -17.68 -1.14 35.32
CA ILE A 67 -17.49 -2.09 34.23
C ILE A 67 -18.47 -1.80 33.07
N LYS A 68 -19.75 -1.51 33.35
CA LYS A 68 -20.75 -1.16 32.34
C LYS A 68 -20.38 0.09 31.54
N TRP A 69 -19.92 1.14 32.20
CA TRP A 69 -19.46 2.37 31.52
C TRP A 69 -18.19 2.13 30.72
N PHE A 70 -17.24 1.37 31.26
CA PHE A 70 -16.00 1.01 30.57
C PHE A 70 -16.30 0.25 29.26
N PHE A 71 -17.14 -0.79 29.31
CA PHE A 71 -17.53 -1.52 28.09
C PHE A 71 -18.33 -0.63 27.13
N GLY A 72 -19.23 0.21 27.61
CA GLY A 72 -19.95 1.18 26.77
C GLY A 72 -19.01 2.12 26.02
N LEU A 73 -17.96 2.59 26.69
CA LEU A 73 -16.91 3.42 26.09
C LEU A 73 -16.10 2.65 25.05
N VAL A 74 -15.71 1.40 25.34
CA VAL A 74 -14.99 0.53 24.39
C VAL A 74 -15.81 0.27 23.13
N ILE A 75 -17.12 0.01 23.26
CA ILE A 75 -18.03 -0.16 22.11
C ILE A 75 -18.09 1.12 21.28
N SER A 76 -18.23 2.25 21.96
CA SER A 76 -18.36 3.55 21.30
C SER A 76 -17.09 3.89 20.52
N PHE A 77 -15.92 3.63 21.11
CA PHE A 77 -14.63 3.75 20.44
C PHE A 77 -14.54 2.83 19.22
N TYR A 78 -14.85 1.53 19.38
CA TYR A 78 -14.81 0.58 18.27
C TYR A 78 -15.73 0.97 17.11
N PHE A 79 -16.99 1.32 17.40
CA PHE A 79 -17.94 1.75 16.38
C PHE A 79 -17.48 3.03 15.66
N SER A 80 -17.03 4.03 16.41
CA SER A 80 -16.50 5.26 15.83
C SER A 80 -15.27 5.00 14.96
N THR A 81 -14.40 4.03 15.33
CA THR A 81 -13.26 3.63 14.50
C THR A 81 -13.69 2.95 13.21
N LEU A 82 -14.72 2.10 13.23
CA LEU A 82 -15.26 1.52 11.99
C LEU A 82 -15.84 2.58 11.04
N VAL A 83 -16.62 3.52 11.58
CA VAL A 83 -17.18 4.64 10.79
C VAL A 83 -16.07 5.52 10.24
N PHE A 84 -15.02 5.77 11.04
CA PHE A 84 -13.83 6.50 10.60
C PHE A 84 -13.12 5.78 9.46
N CYS A 85 -12.86 4.47 9.59
CA CYS A 85 -12.23 3.68 8.54
C CYS A 85 -13.06 3.70 7.25
N TRP A 86 -14.38 3.60 7.38
CA TRP A 86 -15.28 3.68 6.22
C TRP A 86 -15.20 5.05 5.54
N TYR A 87 -15.19 6.14 6.32
CA TYR A 87 -15.07 7.50 5.79
C TYR A 87 -13.74 7.75 5.08
N CYS A 88 -12.63 7.31 5.68
CA CYS A 88 -11.27 7.55 5.16
C CYS A 88 -10.88 6.60 4.02
N PHE A 89 -11.22 5.31 4.13
CA PHE A 89 -10.71 4.24 3.25
C PHE A 89 -11.78 3.58 2.39
N GLY A 90 -13.06 3.92 2.58
CA GLY A 90 -14.18 3.29 1.87
C GLY A 90 -14.47 1.84 2.28
N ASN A 91 -13.75 1.31 3.28
CA ASN A 91 -13.87 -0.05 3.76
C ASN A 91 -13.89 -0.08 5.30
N PRO A 92 -14.59 -1.06 5.92
CA PRO A 92 -14.45 -1.30 7.36
C PRO A 92 -13.03 -1.77 7.68
N MET A 93 -12.64 -1.66 8.96
CA MET A 93 -11.31 -2.07 9.42
C MET A 93 -11.01 -3.54 9.03
N ASP A 94 -10.07 -3.74 8.11
CA ASP A 94 -9.70 -5.02 7.54
C ASP A 94 -8.20 -5.33 7.75
N LYS A 95 -7.70 -6.42 7.16
CA LYS A 95 -6.29 -6.82 7.31
C LYS A 95 -5.32 -5.76 6.74
N VAL A 96 -5.72 -5.03 5.70
CA VAL A 96 -4.90 -4.00 5.07
C VAL A 96 -4.85 -2.75 5.95
N ILE A 97 -5.98 -2.29 6.49
CA ILE A 97 -6.04 -1.16 7.41
C ILE A 97 -5.34 -1.48 8.75
N ILE A 98 -5.50 -2.70 9.25
CA ILE A 98 -4.77 -3.15 10.45
C ILE A 98 -3.27 -3.16 10.16
N ALA A 99 -2.84 -3.64 9.00
CA ALA A 99 -1.44 -3.59 8.60
C ALA A 99 -0.94 -2.14 8.43
N LEU A 100 -1.74 -1.22 7.88
CA LEU A 100 -1.46 0.23 7.79
C LEU A 100 -1.34 0.94 9.15
N ILE A 101 -2.00 0.44 10.19
CA ILE A 101 -1.95 1.01 11.55
C ILE A 101 -0.91 0.31 12.42
N ALA A 102 -0.70 -1.00 12.22
CA ALA A 102 0.22 -1.84 13.00
C ALA A 102 1.65 -1.83 12.43
N GLY A 103 1.80 -1.65 11.13
CA GLY A 103 2.99 -1.09 10.50
C GLY A 103 2.85 0.42 10.57
N THR A 104 3.86 1.18 10.94
CA THR A 104 5.25 1.09 10.49
C THR A 104 6.11 1.82 11.54
N ASN A 105 7.33 2.28 11.21
CA ASN A 105 8.09 3.11 12.14
C ASN A 105 7.24 4.31 12.67
N LYS A 106 7.71 4.97 13.75
CA LYS A 106 6.91 6.02 14.41
C LYS A 106 6.56 7.15 13.45
N GLU A 107 7.38 7.37 12.44
CA GLU A 107 7.35 8.45 11.48
C GLU A 107 6.31 8.21 10.39
N GLU A 108 6.21 7.03 9.80
CA GLU A 108 5.13 6.69 8.86
C GLU A 108 3.78 6.59 9.57
N THR A 109 3.75 6.05 10.79
CA THR A 109 2.55 6.10 11.64
C THR A 109 2.15 7.57 11.85
N HIS A 110 3.11 8.46 12.06
CA HIS A 110 2.87 9.89 12.21
C HIS A 110 2.41 10.54 10.91
N GLU A 111 3.01 10.22 9.75
CA GLU A 111 2.58 10.69 8.43
C GLU A 111 1.16 10.23 8.12
N PHE A 112 0.83 8.96 8.36
CA PHE A 112 -0.53 8.43 8.25
C PHE A 112 -1.51 9.23 9.12
N PHE A 113 -1.17 9.47 10.39
CA PHE A 113 -2.02 10.28 11.26
C PHE A 113 -2.16 11.73 10.78
N GLN A 114 -1.10 12.36 10.26
CA GLN A 114 -1.17 13.71 9.70
C GLN A 114 -2.02 13.77 8.42
N THR A 115 -1.89 12.77 7.55
CA THR A 115 -2.60 12.69 6.27
C THR A 115 -4.09 12.41 6.47
N TYR A 116 -4.42 11.46 7.34
CA TYR A 116 -5.81 11.00 7.49
C TYR A 116 -6.54 11.60 8.70
N ILE A 117 -5.85 12.04 9.76
CA ILE A 117 -6.49 12.63 10.96
C ILE A 117 -6.26 14.14 11.02
N THR A 118 -7.12 14.88 10.33
CA THR A 118 -7.19 16.34 10.47
C THR A 118 -7.81 16.74 11.82
N PRO A 119 -7.52 17.95 12.36
CA PRO A 119 -8.12 18.40 13.63
C PRO A 119 -9.65 18.40 13.60
N SER A 120 -10.26 18.73 12.47
CA SER A 120 -11.71 18.70 12.27
C SER A 120 -12.26 17.26 12.31
N LEU A 121 -11.57 16.32 11.67
CA LEU A 121 -11.97 14.91 11.69
C LEU A 121 -11.77 14.27 13.06
N LEU A 122 -10.73 14.66 13.80
CA LEU A 122 -10.52 14.23 15.19
C LEU A 122 -11.63 14.76 16.11
N VAL A 123 -12.05 16.02 15.94
CA VAL A 123 -13.20 16.57 16.66
C VAL A 123 -14.46 15.79 16.30
N LEU A 124 -14.70 15.51 15.02
CA LEU A 124 -15.85 14.73 14.57
C LEU A 124 -15.84 13.30 15.14
N TYR A 125 -14.67 12.65 15.16
CA TYR A 125 -14.47 11.34 15.78
C TYR A 125 -14.82 11.38 17.26
N CYS A 126 -14.26 12.33 18.01
CA CYS A 126 -14.55 12.51 19.44
C CYS A 126 -16.03 12.81 19.69
N LEU A 127 -16.65 13.67 18.88
CA LEU A 127 -18.09 13.96 18.96
C LEU A 127 -18.91 12.69 18.68
N THR A 128 -18.50 11.88 17.72
CA THR A 128 -19.17 10.60 17.41
C THR A 128 -19.05 9.63 18.59
N VAL A 129 -17.86 9.48 19.18
CA VAL A 129 -17.66 8.66 20.40
C VAL A 129 -18.55 9.16 21.54
N LEU A 130 -18.59 10.47 21.78
CA LEU A 130 -19.41 11.08 22.83
C LEU A 130 -20.91 10.95 22.56
N LEU A 131 -21.34 11.07 21.31
CA LEU A 131 -22.75 10.88 20.92
C LEU A 131 -23.17 9.43 21.09
N VAL A 132 -22.37 8.47 20.65
CA VAL A 132 -22.64 7.03 20.78
C VAL A 132 -22.60 6.62 22.24
N PHE A 133 -21.64 7.13 23.00
CA PHE A 133 -21.55 6.88 24.43
C PHE A 133 -22.70 7.55 25.19
N GLY A 134 -23.06 8.80 24.87
CA GLY A 134 -24.21 9.51 25.42
C GLY A 134 -25.53 8.82 25.11
N LEU A 135 -25.67 8.30 23.90
CA LEU A 135 -26.80 7.46 23.48
C LEU A 135 -26.84 6.16 24.29
N PHE A 136 -25.69 5.51 24.52
CA PHE A 136 -25.57 4.35 25.41
C PHE A 136 -25.98 4.68 26.85
N ILE A 137 -25.55 5.81 27.41
CA ILE A 137 -25.98 6.30 28.74
C ILE A 137 -27.49 6.53 28.77
N TRP A 138 -28.02 7.26 27.79
CA TRP A 138 -29.44 7.62 27.73
C TRP A 138 -30.33 6.38 27.61
N LEU A 139 -29.92 5.40 26.81
CA LEU A 139 -30.66 4.15 26.59
C LEU A 139 -30.57 3.20 27.78
N THR A 140 -29.43 3.14 28.47
CA THR A 140 -29.26 2.31 29.68
C THR A 140 -29.82 2.95 30.95
N SER A 141 -30.12 4.25 30.95
CA SER A 141 -30.72 4.97 32.09
C SER A 141 -32.25 5.04 32.06
N ARG A 142 -32.89 4.81 30.90
CA ARG A 142 -34.35 4.74 30.80
C ARG A 142 -34.89 3.35 31.16
N GLN A 143 -35.76 3.29 32.17
CA GLN A 143 -36.54 2.09 32.48
C GLN A 143 -37.62 1.86 31.40
N TYR A 144 -37.36 1.01 30.41
CA TYR A 144 -38.38 0.61 29.43
C TYR A 144 -39.45 -0.33 30.06
N ARG A 145 -40.42 -0.87 29.30
CA ARG A 145 -41.42 -1.87 29.78
C ARG A 145 -41.14 -3.27 29.22
N LYS A 146 -41.46 -4.34 29.98
CA LYS A 146 -41.11 -5.74 29.66
C LYS A 146 -41.81 -6.23 28.38
N PRO A 147 -41.13 -6.89 27.43
CA PRO A 147 -41.79 -7.62 26.37
C PRO A 147 -42.32 -8.96 26.91
N THR A 148 -43.44 -9.45 26.38
CA THR A 148 -44.14 -10.66 26.82
C THR A 148 -43.44 -11.95 26.35
N GLY A 149 -43.51 -13.00 27.18
CA GLY A 149 -42.68 -14.22 27.12
C GLY A 149 -42.80 -15.14 25.89
N ARG A 150 -43.56 -14.76 24.85
CA ARG A 150 -43.57 -15.47 23.55
C ARG A 150 -42.41 -15.03 22.64
N LEU A 151 -41.99 -13.76 22.76
CA LEU A 151 -40.84 -13.21 22.02
C LEU A 151 -39.51 -13.85 22.45
N LEU A 152 -39.35 -14.13 23.74
CA LEU A 152 -38.15 -14.77 24.32
C LEU A 152 -37.96 -16.23 23.84
N LYS A 153 -39.04 -16.96 23.55
CA LYS A 153 -38.98 -18.34 23.04
C LYS A 153 -38.64 -18.40 21.55
N GLY A 154 -39.12 -17.43 20.76
CA GLY A 154 -38.71 -17.24 19.36
C GLY A 154 -37.24 -16.80 19.26
N LEU A 155 -36.79 -15.89 20.13
CA LEU A 155 -35.38 -15.49 20.22
C LEU A 155 -34.46 -16.65 20.60
N GLY A 156 -34.86 -17.53 21.53
CA GLY A 156 -34.04 -18.66 21.98
C GLY A 156 -33.73 -19.68 20.86
N LEU A 157 -34.65 -19.88 19.92
CA LEU A 157 -34.44 -20.76 18.76
C LEU A 157 -33.54 -20.09 17.71
N CYS A 158 -33.69 -18.78 17.48
CA CYS A 158 -32.79 -18.01 16.61
C CYS A 158 -31.38 -17.87 17.20
N VAL A 159 -31.24 -17.83 18.54
CA VAL A 159 -29.97 -17.84 19.27
C VAL A 159 -29.24 -19.18 19.10
N LEU A 160 -29.95 -20.31 19.08
CA LEU A 160 -29.36 -21.65 18.87
C LEU A 160 -28.86 -21.84 17.43
N VAL A 161 -29.59 -21.31 16.44
CA VAL A 161 -29.15 -21.24 15.03
C VAL A 161 -27.98 -20.24 14.87
N GLY A 162 -28.00 -19.12 15.60
CA GLY A 162 -26.90 -18.14 15.65
C GLY A 162 -25.63 -18.63 16.37
N CYS A 163 -25.74 -19.54 17.34
CA CYS A 163 -24.60 -20.22 17.95
C CYS A 163 -23.92 -21.21 17.00
N CYS A 164 -24.61 -21.75 15.99
CA CYS A 164 -23.96 -22.48 14.89
C CYS A 164 -23.18 -21.51 13.97
N CYS A 165 -23.61 -20.26 13.86
CA CYS A 165 -22.94 -19.20 13.10
C CYS A 165 -21.77 -18.52 13.85
N LEU A 166 -21.68 -18.68 15.18
CA LEU A 166 -20.49 -18.31 15.98
C LEU A 166 -19.21 -19.02 15.52
N GLY A 167 -19.33 -20.16 14.84
CA GLY A 167 -18.22 -20.77 14.13
C GLY A 167 -17.56 -19.81 13.13
N PHE A 168 -18.28 -18.83 12.58
CA PHE A 168 -17.78 -17.95 11.53
C PHE A 168 -16.89 -16.79 12.02
N SER A 169 -17.21 -16.17 13.16
CA SER A 169 -16.33 -15.15 13.78
C SER A 169 -15.06 -15.77 14.37
N PHE A 170 -15.12 -17.04 14.77
CA PHE A 170 -13.94 -17.87 15.06
C PHE A 170 -13.32 -18.51 13.80
N TYR A 171 -13.80 -18.23 12.59
CA TYR A 171 -13.18 -18.65 11.33
C TYR A 171 -12.30 -17.53 10.76
N THR A 172 -12.73 -16.27 10.90
CA THR A 172 -11.95 -15.10 10.47
C THR A 172 -11.02 -14.57 11.55
N LEU A 173 -11.26 -14.84 12.84
CA LEU A 173 -10.32 -14.48 13.90
C LEU A 173 -9.03 -15.31 13.81
N PRO A 174 -9.04 -16.64 13.55
CA PRO A 174 -7.86 -17.35 13.11
C PRO A 174 -7.29 -16.74 11.84
N GLY A 175 -8.03 -16.42 10.77
CA GLY A 175 -7.43 -15.76 9.59
C GLY A 175 -6.82 -14.36 9.85
N ARG A 176 -7.32 -13.60 10.83
CA ARG A 176 -6.81 -12.27 11.24
C ARG A 176 -5.64 -12.38 12.22
N ILE A 177 -5.72 -13.32 13.16
CA ILE A 177 -4.65 -13.71 14.08
C ILE A 177 -3.54 -14.39 13.28
N GLU A 178 -3.86 -15.25 12.33
CA GLU A 178 -2.99 -15.87 11.33
C GLU A 178 -2.47 -14.82 10.35
N GLY A 179 -3.19 -13.75 10.01
CA GLY A 179 -2.61 -12.59 9.35
C GLY A 179 -1.59 -11.85 10.23
N LEU A 180 -1.86 -11.75 11.54
CA LEU A 180 -0.99 -11.20 12.60
C LEU A 180 0.12 -12.17 13.07
N LEU A 181 0.07 -13.46 12.71
CA LEU A 181 0.98 -14.54 13.13
C LEU A 181 1.75 -15.16 11.95
N ARG A 182 1.20 -15.16 10.73
CA ARG A 182 1.90 -15.42 9.44
C ARG A 182 2.78 -14.24 9.05
N THR A 183 2.75 -13.15 9.79
CA THR A 183 3.86 -12.21 9.91
C THR A 183 5.05 -12.77 10.68
N GLU A 184 5.18 -14.09 10.78
CA GLU A 184 6.50 -14.67 10.59
C GLU A 184 7.06 -14.16 9.27
N GLN A 185 7.95 -13.18 9.36
CA GLN A 185 8.79 -12.73 8.28
C GLN A 185 9.43 -13.96 7.63
N LYS A 186 9.00 -14.30 6.41
CA LYS A 186 9.66 -15.33 5.62
C LYS A 186 10.96 -14.73 5.12
N ASP A 187 12.06 -15.29 5.61
CA ASP A 187 13.38 -15.01 5.07
C ASP A 187 13.44 -15.66 3.69
N LEU A 188 13.49 -14.84 2.64
CA LEU A 188 13.51 -15.35 1.26
C LEU A 188 14.76 -16.20 0.98
N SER A 189 15.80 -16.09 1.80
CA SER A 189 16.98 -16.97 1.68
C SER A 189 16.65 -18.44 1.96
N ASP A 190 15.58 -18.73 2.73
CA ASP A 190 15.08 -20.10 2.97
C ASP A 190 14.37 -20.70 1.73
N TYR A 191 14.06 -19.88 0.73
CA TYR A 191 13.28 -20.24 -0.45
C TYR A 191 14.04 -20.02 -1.77
N LEU A 192 15.37 -19.97 -1.74
CA LEU A 192 16.20 -19.88 -2.95
C LEU A 192 16.01 -21.12 -3.84
N HIS A 193 15.75 -20.88 -5.13
CA HIS A 193 15.53 -21.87 -6.19
C HIS A 193 16.82 -22.31 -6.88
N HIS A 194 17.84 -21.46 -6.91
CA HIS A 194 19.06 -21.58 -7.70
C HIS A 194 18.77 -21.95 -9.17
N PRO A 195 18.08 -21.08 -9.93
CA PRO A 195 17.59 -21.43 -11.26
C PRO A 195 18.74 -21.69 -12.24
N GLU A 196 18.54 -22.66 -13.13
CA GLU A 196 19.40 -22.80 -14.31
C GLU A 196 19.01 -21.73 -15.34
N MET A 197 19.97 -20.86 -15.68
CA MET A 197 19.78 -19.76 -16.62
C MET A 197 20.36 -20.13 -17.97
N LYS A 198 19.55 -20.05 -19.02
CA LYS A 198 19.98 -20.23 -20.40
C LYS A 198 20.25 -18.88 -21.06
N GLU A 199 21.43 -18.74 -21.62
CA GLU A 199 21.80 -17.62 -22.48
C GLU A 199 21.04 -17.69 -23.81
N ILE A 200 20.42 -16.57 -24.19
CA ILE A 200 19.64 -16.45 -25.43
C ILE A 200 20.18 -15.38 -26.38
N ARG A 201 21.24 -14.66 -25.99
CA ARG A 201 21.93 -13.65 -26.80
C ARG A 201 23.42 -13.60 -26.44
N ASP A 202 24.26 -13.40 -27.44
CA ASP A 202 25.72 -13.34 -27.29
C ASP A 202 26.24 -12.03 -26.65
N SER A 203 25.40 -10.99 -26.59
CA SER A 203 25.74 -9.68 -26.02
C SER A 203 24.83 -9.36 -24.85
N HIS A 204 25.44 -8.88 -23.77
CA HIS A 204 24.79 -8.55 -22.51
C HIS A 204 25.10 -7.11 -22.09
N PRO A 205 24.18 -6.44 -21.38
CA PRO A 205 24.52 -5.19 -20.69
C PRO A 205 25.52 -5.45 -19.57
N ASP A 206 26.52 -4.58 -19.42
CA ASP A 206 27.41 -4.60 -18.26
C ASP A 206 26.66 -4.17 -17.01
N ILE A 207 25.69 -3.26 -17.15
CA ILE A 207 24.88 -2.76 -16.05
C ILE A 207 23.40 -2.77 -16.43
N ILE A 208 22.60 -3.41 -15.59
CA ILE A 208 21.15 -3.28 -15.56
C ILE A 208 20.79 -2.51 -14.30
N MET A 209 20.11 -1.38 -14.47
CA MET A 209 19.67 -0.55 -13.36
C MET A 209 18.14 -0.55 -13.25
N ILE A 210 17.63 -0.91 -12.09
CA ILE A 210 16.19 -0.99 -11.81
C ILE A 210 15.88 0.11 -10.79
N VAL A 211 15.29 1.21 -11.26
CA VAL A 211 14.93 2.35 -10.42
C VAL A 211 13.44 2.26 -10.08
N ILE A 212 13.16 1.92 -8.83
CA ILE A 212 11.81 1.75 -8.27
C ILE A 212 11.43 3.08 -7.62
N GLY A 213 10.53 3.81 -8.25
CA GLY A 213 9.89 5.00 -7.69
C GLY A 213 8.76 4.64 -6.74
N GLU A 214 8.13 5.66 -6.19
CA GLU A 214 7.06 5.54 -5.20
C GLU A 214 5.92 6.49 -5.55
N SER A 215 4.68 5.99 -5.63
CA SER A 215 3.46 6.79 -5.73
C SER A 215 3.39 7.83 -6.88
N PHE A 216 4.04 7.59 -8.02
CA PHE A 216 4.04 8.52 -9.16
C PHE A 216 2.92 8.23 -10.17
N SER A 217 1.88 9.08 -10.21
CA SER A 217 0.78 9.00 -11.17
C SER A 217 1.16 9.54 -12.54
N ARG A 218 0.85 8.77 -13.59
CA ARG A 218 1.14 9.15 -14.99
C ARG A 218 0.45 10.46 -15.39
N SER A 219 -0.72 10.76 -14.82
CA SER A 219 -1.51 11.95 -15.08
C SER A 219 -0.77 13.27 -14.76
N HIS A 220 0.28 13.22 -13.94
CA HIS A 220 1.11 14.37 -13.56
C HIS A 220 2.49 14.38 -14.25
N SER A 221 2.70 13.53 -15.24
CA SER A 221 3.97 13.46 -15.96
C SER A 221 3.94 14.22 -17.28
N SER A 222 4.83 15.21 -17.42
CA SER A 222 4.98 15.95 -18.68
C SER A 222 5.46 15.07 -19.85
N LEU A 223 6.04 13.90 -19.57
CA LEU A 223 6.37 12.90 -20.59
C LEU A 223 5.14 12.32 -21.29
N TYR A 224 3.97 12.39 -20.63
CA TYR A 224 2.70 11.82 -21.05
C TYR A 224 1.63 12.87 -21.37
N GLY A 225 2.04 14.13 -21.56
CA GLY A 225 1.15 15.21 -21.99
C GLY A 225 0.57 16.07 -20.86
N TYR A 226 1.04 15.92 -19.63
CA TYR A 226 0.71 16.86 -18.56
C TYR A 226 1.19 18.29 -18.88
N ASP A 227 0.39 19.30 -18.56
CA ASP A 227 0.60 20.69 -19.00
C ASP A 227 1.73 21.40 -18.23
N LYS A 228 2.04 20.94 -17.01
CA LYS A 228 3.16 21.45 -16.22
C LYS A 228 4.46 20.77 -16.61
N PRO A 229 5.60 21.49 -16.65
CA PRO A 229 6.90 20.90 -16.94
C PRO A 229 7.47 20.17 -15.70
N THR A 230 6.84 19.06 -15.32
CA THR A 230 7.21 18.26 -14.15
C THR A 230 8.41 17.36 -14.41
N ASN A 231 8.67 16.95 -15.66
CA ASN A 231 9.82 16.08 -16.00
C ASN A 231 10.74 16.70 -17.08
N PRO A 232 11.34 17.88 -16.86
CA PRO A 232 12.14 18.55 -17.88
C PRO A 232 13.42 17.79 -18.27
N ARG A 233 14.12 17.15 -17.33
CA ARG A 233 15.38 16.44 -17.65
C ARG A 233 15.11 15.13 -18.38
N LEU A 234 14.11 14.37 -17.94
CA LEU A 234 13.71 13.16 -18.65
C LEU A 234 13.16 13.47 -20.04
N SER A 235 12.47 14.61 -20.21
CA SER A 235 12.03 15.08 -21.54
C SER A 235 13.22 15.30 -22.48
N LEU A 236 14.30 15.92 -21.99
CA LEU A 236 15.53 16.08 -22.79
C LEU A 236 16.15 14.74 -23.20
N LEU A 237 16.15 13.75 -22.30
CA LEU A 237 16.67 12.40 -22.62
C LEU A 237 15.79 11.66 -23.64
N ARG A 238 14.46 11.87 -23.59
CA ARG A 238 13.54 11.35 -24.61
C ARG A 238 13.82 11.98 -25.96
N ASP A 239 13.91 13.31 -25.99
CA ASP A 239 14.07 14.08 -27.22
C ASP A 239 15.44 13.84 -27.87
N SER A 240 16.47 13.45 -27.08
CA SER A 240 17.77 13.01 -27.59
C SER A 240 17.82 11.53 -28.02
N GLY A 241 16.72 10.79 -27.94
CA GLY A 241 16.64 9.37 -28.31
C GLY A 241 17.26 8.42 -27.29
N GLN A 242 17.57 8.88 -26.08
CA GLN A 242 18.18 8.07 -25.02
C GLN A 242 17.14 7.41 -24.11
N LEU A 243 15.90 7.91 -24.10
CA LEU A 243 14.81 7.45 -23.25
C LEU A 243 13.61 7.00 -24.08
N ILE A 244 13.13 5.78 -23.85
CA ILE A 244 11.90 5.24 -24.43
C ILE A 244 10.79 5.36 -23.38
N THR A 245 9.65 5.95 -23.76
CA THR A 245 8.47 6.09 -22.90
C THR A 245 7.44 5.02 -23.26
N PHE A 246 7.04 4.19 -22.29
CA PHE A 246 6.02 3.16 -22.49
C PHE A 246 4.64 3.76 -22.25
N GLN A 247 3.77 3.71 -23.25
CA GLN A 247 2.55 4.51 -23.32
C GLN A 247 1.38 3.94 -22.51
N LYS A 248 1.38 2.63 -22.24
CA LYS A 248 0.22 1.91 -21.67
C LYS A 248 0.66 0.96 -20.55
N VAL A 249 1.24 1.53 -19.49
CA VAL A 249 1.68 0.75 -18.33
C VAL A 249 0.70 0.85 -17.18
N THR A 250 0.45 -0.29 -16.55
CA THR A 250 -0.23 -0.38 -15.26
C THR A 250 0.68 -1.00 -14.22
N ALA A 251 0.59 -0.52 -12.98
CA ALA A 251 1.17 -1.19 -11.84
C ALA A 251 0.53 -2.59 -11.64
N ALA A 252 1.25 -3.48 -10.95
CA ALA A 252 0.72 -4.78 -10.57
C ALA A 252 -0.32 -4.66 -9.45
N ASP A 253 -0.09 -3.77 -8.48
CA ASP A 253 -1.01 -3.47 -7.40
C ASP A 253 -1.04 -1.96 -7.12
N THR A 254 -1.93 -1.53 -6.24
CA THR A 254 -2.13 -0.15 -5.78
C THR A 254 -1.42 0.15 -4.45
N HIS A 255 -0.73 -0.83 -3.86
CA HIS A 255 0.06 -0.70 -2.64
C HIS A 255 1.46 -1.31 -2.80
N THR A 256 2.47 -0.64 -2.24
CA THR A 256 3.90 -1.00 -2.35
C THR A 256 4.18 -2.47 -2.08
N SER A 257 3.82 -3.00 -0.90
CA SER A 257 4.16 -4.39 -0.54
C SER A 257 3.54 -5.43 -1.46
N GLU A 258 2.32 -5.22 -1.95
CA GLU A 258 1.68 -6.15 -2.88
C GLU A 258 2.30 -6.02 -4.27
N ALA A 259 2.55 -4.79 -4.75
CA ALA A 259 3.21 -4.55 -6.03
C ALA A 259 4.60 -5.22 -6.09
N PHE A 260 5.38 -5.09 -5.01
CA PHE A 260 6.70 -5.70 -4.88
C PHE A 260 6.68 -7.22 -5.06
N LYS A 261 5.67 -7.92 -4.51
CA LYS A 261 5.56 -9.38 -4.67
C LYS A 261 5.47 -9.78 -6.14
N HIS A 262 4.81 -8.97 -6.96
CA HIS A 262 4.62 -9.24 -8.38
C HIS A 262 5.81 -8.83 -9.23
N PHE A 263 6.30 -7.59 -9.13
CA PHE A 263 7.36 -7.13 -10.04
C PHE A 263 8.77 -7.62 -9.64
N MET A 264 8.95 -8.12 -8.41
CA MET A 264 10.22 -8.72 -7.94
C MET A 264 10.25 -10.24 -8.01
N THR A 265 9.17 -10.92 -8.42
CA THR A 265 9.14 -12.38 -8.54
C THR A 265 8.36 -12.86 -9.76
N THR A 266 8.46 -14.15 -10.08
CA THR A 266 7.61 -14.76 -11.11
C THR A 266 6.16 -15.02 -10.65
N PHE A 267 5.76 -14.53 -9.47
CA PHE A 267 4.38 -14.58 -8.98
C PHE A 267 3.46 -13.66 -9.79
N ARG A 268 2.27 -14.16 -10.11
CA ARG A 268 1.26 -13.48 -10.94
C ARG A 268 -0.10 -13.58 -10.27
N HIS A 269 -1.02 -12.67 -10.61
CA HIS A 269 -2.38 -12.70 -10.05
C HIS A 269 -3.14 -14.00 -10.33
N ASP A 270 -2.82 -14.71 -11.41
CA ASP A 270 -3.41 -16.00 -11.80
C ASP A 270 -2.59 -17.22 -11.36
N SER A 271 -1.57 -17.01 -10.50
CA SER A 271 -0.74 -18.08 -9.97
C SER A 271 -1.54 -19.07 -9.12
N PRO A 272 -1.25 -20.38 -9.21
CA PRO A 272 -2.01 -21.41 -8.48
C PRO A 272 -1.68 -21.47 -6.99
N ASP A 273 -0.47 -21.05 -6.58
CA ASP A 273 -0.04 -20.96 -5.18
C ASP A 273 0.02 -19.48 -4.78
N GLU A 274 -0.63 -19.13 -3.67
CA GLU A 274 -0.64 -17.77 -3.13
C GLU A 274 0.65 -17.43 -2.35
N ASP A 275 1.48 -18.44 -2.05
CA ASP A 275 2.76 -18.28 -1.37
C ASP A 275 3.81 -17.66 -2.33
N TRP A 276 3.69 -16.36 -2.60
CA TRP A 276 4.58 -15.58 -3.49
C TRP A 276 6.08 -15.79 -3.23
N PHE A 277 6.47 -16.06 -1.98
CA PHE A 277 7.86 -16.29 -1.57
C PHE A 277 8.45 -17.61 -2.10
N ARG A 278 7.62 -18.49 -2.70
CA ARG A 278 8.04 -19.71 -3.40
C ARG A 278 8.21 -19.54 -4.90
N TYR A 279 8.12 -18.30 -5.40
CA TYR A 279 8.34 -17.99 -6.80
C TYR A 279 9.73 -17.44 -6.99
N LEU A 280 10.32 -17.69 -8.15
CA LEU A 280 11.67 -17.23 -8.47
C LEU A 280 11.75 -15.71 -8.34
N THR A 281 12.72 -15.23 -7.58
CA THR A 281 12.92 -13.79 -7.38
C THR A 281 13.83 -13.21 -8.45
N LEU A 282 13.62 -11.94 -8.77
CA LEU A 282 14.43 -11.21 -9.74
C LEU A 282 15.90 -11.04 -9.31
N PRO A 283 16.23 -10.70 -8.04
CA PRO A 283 17.62 -10.66 -7.58
C PRO A 283 18.32 -12.00 -7.76
N GLU A 284 17.64 -13.10 -7.44
CA GLU A 284 18.16 -14.45 -7.61
C GLU A 284 18.45 -14.78 -9.07
N ALA A 285 17.50 -14.52 -9.97
CA ALA A 285 17.65 -14.81 -11.40
C ALA A 285 18.79 -13.99 -12.05
N LEU A 286 18.95 -12.73 -11.65
CA LEU A 286 20.06 -11.88 -12.12
C LEU A 286 21.41 -12.32 -11.55
N HIS A 287 21.46 -12.71 -10.28
CA HIS A 287 22.67 -13.29 -9.67
C HIS A 287 23.09 -14.58 -10.39
N ALA A 288 22.14 -15.50 -10.62
CA ALA A 288 22.37 -16.73 -11.38
C ALA A 288 22.81 -16.48 -12.84
N SER A 289 22.44 -15.33 -13.41
CA SER A 289 22.89 -14.87 -14.74
C SER A 289 24.29 -14.23 -14.73
N GLY A 290 24.98 -14.22 -13.58
CA GLY A 290 26.35 -13.74 -13.43
C GLY A 290 26.48 -12.24 -13.16
N TYR A 291 25.40 -11.57 -12.72
CA TYR A 291 25.45 -10.19 -12.26
C TYR A 291 25.74 -10.12 -10.76
N HIS A 292 26.52 -9.11 -10.33
CA HIS A 292 26.54 -8.70 -8.94
C HIS A 292 25.29 -7.89 -8.63
N THR A 293 24.52 -8.30 -7.63
CA THR A 293 23.29 -7.62 -7.25
C THR A 293 23.54 -6.60 -6.15
N ALA A 294 23.07 -5.38 -6.32
CA ALA A 294 23.22 -4.31 -5.33
C ALA A 294 21.89 -3.59 -5.10
N TRP A 295 21.58 -3.27 -3.85
CA TRP A 295 20.36 -2.60 -3.42
C TRP A 295 20.67 -1.28 -2.71
N PHE A 296 20.06 -0.19 -3.18
CA PHE A 296 20.11 1.13 -2.55
C PHE A 296 18.70 1.59 -2.23
N SER A 297 18.42 1.98 -0.99
CA SER A 297 17.07 2.45 -0.63
C SER A 297 17.09 3.64 0.32
N ASN A 298 16.14 4.55 0.11
CA ASN A 298 15.82 5.64 1.02
C ASN A 298 14.67 5.31 1.97
N GLN A 299 13.89 4.28 1.65
CA GLN A 299 12.83 3.81 2.53
C GLN A 299 13.46 3.01 3.69
N ALA A 300 12.85 3.09 4.87
CA ALA A 300 13.41 2.50 6.08
C ALA A 300 13.58 0.99 5.97
N LYS A 301 14.54 0.45 6.73
CA LYS A 301 14.77 -0.99 6.83
C LYS A 301 13.74 -1.67 7.75
N THR A 302 12.90 -0.92 8.47
CA THR A 302 12.08 -1.43 9.56
C THR A 302 10.66 -0.85 9.57
N GLY A 303 9.69 -1.74 9.36
CA GLY A 303 8.25 -1.47 9.27
C GLY A 303 7.55 -2.73 8.73
N TRP A 304 6.26 -2.93 8.97
CA TRP A 304 5.57 -4.14 8.48
C TRP A 304 5.57 -4.23 6.94
N TYR A 305 5.50 -3.10 6.23
CA TYR A 305 5.60 -2.99 4.77
C TYR A 305 7.06 -3.02 4.28
N ASP A 306 7.98 -2.45 5.06
CA ASP A 306 9.43 -2.55 4.81
C ASP A 306 9.96 -3.99 4.88
N ASN A 307 9.20 -4.93 5.45
CA ASN A 307 9.62 -6.33 5.55
C ASN A 307 9.69 -7.02 4.18
N VAL A 308 8.78 -6.71 3.24
CA VAL A 308 8.82 -7.32 1.89
C VAL A 308 9.98 -6.75 1.08
N THR A 309 10.12 -5.42 1.08
CA THR A 309 11.21 -4.72 0.36
C THR A 309 12.58 -5.09 0.94
N THR A 310 12.70 -5.17 2.27
CA THR A 310 13.91 -5.61 2.96
C THR A 310 14.22 -7.08 2.71
N SER A 311 13.21 -7.96 2.63
CA SER A 311 13.43 -9.37 2.25
C SER A 311 14.06 -9.49 0.86
N PHE A 312 13.63 -8.70 -0.14
CA PHE A 312 14.28 -8.68 -1.45
C PHE A 312 15.67 -8.05 -1.40
N ALA A 313 15.84 -6.95 -0.65
CA ALA A 313 17.14 -6.31 -0.48
C ALA A 313 18.17 -7.29 0.10
N ASN A 314 17.78 -8.10 1.08
CA ASN A 314 18.66 -9.08 1.73
C ASN A 314 19.10 -10.23 0.79
N LEU A 315 18.43 -10.43 -0.35
CA LEU A 315 18.89 -11.36 -1.40
C LEU A 315 20.02 -10.78 -2.26
N CYS A 316 20.26 -9.47 -2.19
CA CYS A 316 21.31 -8.81 -2.98
C CYS A 316 22.68 -8.96 -2.32
N ASP A 317 23.73 -9.05 -3.14
CA ASP A 317 25.11 -9.19 -2.66
C ASP A 317 25.60 -7.96 -1.87
N THR A 318 25.14 -6.76 -2.25
CA THR A 318 25.46 -5.48 -1.60
C THR A 318 24.17 -4.73 -1.23
N VAL A 319 24.07 -4.22 0.01
CA VAL A 319 22.84 -3.55 0.49
C VAL A 319 23.19 -2.26 1.23
N HIS A 320 22.53 -1.16 0.84
CA HIS A 320 22.70 0.16 1.44
C HIS A 320 21.34 0.83 1.68
N PHE A 321 20.98 1.00 2.95
CA PHE A 321 19.84 1.81 3.39
C PHE A 321 20.34 3.16 3.91
N THR A 322 19.76 4.26 3.45
CA THR A 322 20.15 5.62 3.89
C THR A 322 19.45 6.08 5.17
N SER A 323 18.35 5.42 5.53
CA SER A 323 17.66 5.48 6.83
C SER A 323 18.11 4.29 7.67
N VAL A 324 19.08 4.52 8.56
CA VAL A 324 19.49 3.52 9.56
C VAL A 324 18.90 3.95 10.90
N THR A 325 17.99 3.10 11.40
CA THR A 325 17.36 3.10 12.72
C THR A 325 18.25 3.67 13.84
N GLY A 326 17.71 4.61 14.63
CA GLY A 326 18.13 4.82 16.03
C GLY A 326 18.60 6.22 16.43
N GLU A 327 18.89 7.11 15.50
CA GLU A 327 19.14 8.53 15.80
C GLU A 327 17.96 9.34 15.31
N GLY A 328 17.04 9.64 16.23
CA GLY A 328 15.87 10.45 15.93
C GLY A 328 16.31 11.76 15.26
N GLU A 329 15.97 11.90 13.97
CA GLU A 329 15.48 13.16 13.38
C GLU A 329 15.21 13.13 11.86
N GLN A 330 15.60 12.14 11.04
CA GLN A 330 15.56 12.36 9.58
C GLN A 330 15.25 11.14 8.69
N ASP A 331 14.11 10.47 8.87
CA ASP A 331 13.58 9.46 7.92
C ASP A 331 12.84 10.07 6.71
N SER A 332 12.61 11.39 6.69
CA SER A 332 11.96 12.09 5.57
C SER A 332 12.93 12.82 4.63
N ARG A 333 14.18 12.36 4.54
CA ARG A 333 15.17 13.01 3.67
C ARG A 333 14.78 12.82 2.19
N PRO A 334 14.85 13.88 1.37
CA PRO A 334 14.73 13.74 -0.08
C PRO A 334 15.77 12.77 -0.65
N ASP A 335 15.43 12.08 -1.73
CA ASP A 335 16.23 10.99 -2.36
C ASP A 335 17.64 11.39 -2.87
N GLY A 336 18.04 12.65 -2.74
CA GLY A 336 19.40 13.11 -3.02
C GLY A 336 20.47 12.37 -2.22
N ILE A 337 20.13 11.83 -1.04
CA ILE A 337 21.05 11.00 -0.24
C ILE A 337 21.34 9.65 -0.90
N VAL A 338 20.32 8.97 -1.44
CA VAL A 338 20.48 7.71 -2.18
C VAL A 338 21.28 7.95 -3.46
N LEU A 339 21.00 9.02 -4.20
CA LEU A 339 21.77 9.39 -5.38
C LEU A 339 23.26 9.58 -5.06
N LYS A 340 23.58 10.19 -3.91
CA LYS A 340 24.98 10.36 -3.46
C LYS A 340 25.64 9.00 -3.16
N CYS A 341 24.96 8.11 -2.43
CA CYS A 341 25.49 6.77 -2.14
C CYS A 341 25.71 5.95 -3.41
N LEU A 342 24.73 5.97 -4.32
CA LEU A 342 24.82 5.29 -5.61
C LEU A 342 26.01 5.80 -6.44
N LYS A 343 26.22 7.13 -6.51
CA LYS A 343 27.37 7.71 -7.22
C LYS A 343 28.70 7.19 -6.70
N ASN A 344 28.86 7.12 -5.39
CA ASN A 344 30.08 6.58 -4.77
C ASN A 344 30.27 5.09 -5.12
N TYR A 345 29.20 4.30 -5.04
CA TYR A 345 29.24 2.89 -5.41
C TYR A 345 29.63 2.70 -6.88
N MET A 346 28.97 3.38 -7.81
CA MET A 346 29.22 3.25 -9.25
C MET A 346 30.64 3.71 -9.68
N GLN A 347 31.31 4.51 -8.85
CA GLN A 347 32.72 4.88 -9.01
C GLN A 347 33.68 3.84 -8.43
N SER A 348 33.27 3.11 -7.39
CA SER A 348 34.08 2.07 -6.73
C SER A 348 34.08 0.73 -7.47
N VAL A 349 33.01 0.43 -8.21
CA VAL A 349 32.86 -0.83 -8.93
C VAL A 349 33.73 -0.84 -10.19
N GLY A 350 34.60 -1.84 -10.32
CA GLY A 350 35.42 -2.07 -11.50
C GLY A 350 34.61 -2.46 -12.74
N GLN A 351 35.16 -2.24 -13.93
CA GLN A 351 34.46 -2.48 -15.20
C GLN A 351 34.33 -3.97 -15.58
N GLU A 352 35.00 -4.87 -14.87
CA GLU A 352 35.07 -6.30 -15.24
C GLU A 352 33.89 -7.15 -14.74
N ARG A 353 33.12 -6.66 -13.75
CA ARG A 353 32.00 -7.41 -13.16
C ARG A 353 30.66 -6.76 -13.53
N ARG A 354 29.79 -7.53 -14.20
CA ARG A 354 28.42 -7.11 -14.54
C ARG A 354 27.61 -6.78 -13.28
N GLN A 355 26.77 -5.75 -13.34
CA GLN A 355 26.01 -5.22 -12.19
C GLN A 355 24.50 -5.19 -12.45
N ALA A 356 23.73 -5.67 -11.48
CA ALA A 356 22.29 -5.49 -11.40
C ALA A 356 22.00 -4.60 -10.18
N VAL A 357 21.67 -3.33 -10.41
CA VAL A 357 21.55 -2.33 -9.34
C VAL A 357 20.11 -1.91 -9.18
N PHE A 358 19.53 -2.23 -8.03
CA PHE A 358 18.21 -1.81 -7.61
C PHE A 358 18.31 -0.51 -6.79
N VAL A 359 17.49 0.47 -7.14
CA VAL A 359 17.45 1.78 -6.47
C VAL A 359 16.00 2.07 -6.10
N HIS A 360 15.70 2.08 -4.81
CA HIS A 360 14.35 2.25 -4.27
C HIS A 360 14.20 3.65 -3.62
N LEU A 361 13.32 4.45 -4.20
CA LEU A 361 13.15 5.87 -3.89
C LEU A 361 11.97 6.12 -2.96
N MET A 362 12.01 7.20 -2.18
CA MET A 362 10.85 7.72 -1.46
C MET A 362 9.86 8.44 -2.41
N GLY A 363 10.36 8.92 -3.55
CA GLY A 363 9.53 9.34 -4.69
C GLY A 363 8.46 10.37 -4.33
N GLN A 364 7.20 10.06 -4.62
CA GLN A 364 6.03 10.91 -4.43
C GLN A 364 5.16 10.37 -3.28
N HIS A 365 5.74 9.66 -2.31
CA HIS A 365 4.99 9.20 -1.13
C HIS A 365 4.24 10.35 -0.44
N VAL A 366 3.10 10.04 0.20
CA VAL A 366 2.22 11.03 0.87
C VAL A 366 3.01 11.97 1.78
N ASN A 367 2.52 13.19 2.02
CA ASN A 367 3.30 14.31 2.59
C ASN A 367 4.34 14.88 1.60
N PHE A 368 3.87 15.20 0.39
CA PHE A 368 4.69 15.54 -0.78
C PHE A 368 5.71 16.66 -0.51
N GLN A 369 5.38 17.63 0.36
CA GLN A 369 6.27 18.74 0.70
C GLN A 369 7.60 18.28 1.31
N GLN A 370 7.63 17.14 1.99
CA GLN A 370 8.84 16.57 2.57
C GLN A 370 9.70 15.83 1.55
N ARG A 371 9.17 15.54 0.35
CA ARG A 371 9.84 14.73 -0.67
C ARG A 371 10.85 15.51 -1.51
N TYR A 372 10.90 16.84 -1.35
CA TYR A 372 11.80 17.71 -2.09
C TYR A 372 12.40 18.83 -1.23
N PRO A 373 13.64 19.25 -1.50
CA PRO A 373 14.25 20.40 -0.82
C PRO A 373 13.63 21.73 -1.26
N ALA A 374 13.74 22.77 -0.44
CA ALA A 374 13.09 24.06 -0.66
C ALA A 374 13.39 24.71 -2.04
N ASN A 375 14.57 24.47 -2.62
CA ASN A 375 14.94 24.98 -3.94
C ASN A 375 14.21 24.29 -5.12
N PHE A 376 13.50 23.18 -4.86
CA PHE A 376 12.62 22.52 -5.84
C PHE A 376 11.15 22.93 -5.69
N ALA A 377 10.81 23.80 -4.74
CA ALA A 377 9.46 24.32 -4.54
C ALA A 377 9.07 25.36 -5.62
N ARG A 378 9.03 24.96 -6.89
CA ARG A 378 8.77 25.80 -8.07
C ARG A 378 7.29 26.07 -8.30
N PHE A 379 6.47 25.02 -8.20
CA PHE A 379 5.03 25.09 -8.26
C PHE A 379 4.46 25.63 -6.94
N LYS A 380 3.39 26.42 -7.03
CA LYS A 380 2.73 27.13 -5.94
C LYS A 380 1.23 27.11 -6.22
N GLU A 381 0.41 27.23 -5.19
CA GLU A 381 -1.05 27.20 -5.31
C GLU A 381 -1.60 28.13 -6.39
N LYS A 382 -1.03 29.34 -6.53
CA LYS A 382 -1.42 30.32 -7.55
C LYS A 382 -1.29 29.82 -8.99
N HIS A 383 -0.48 28.79 -9.25
CA HIS A 383 -0.33 28.16 -10.56
C HIS A 383 -1.48 27.17 -10.88
N TYR A 384 -2.33 26.85 -9.90
CA TYR A 384 -3.47 25.95 -9.99
C TYR A 384 -4.78 26.68 -9.71
N ALA A 385 -4.89 27.94 -10.15
CA ALA A 385 -6.10 28.74 -9.98
C ALA A 385 -7.37 28.10 -10.59
N SER A 386 -7.20 27.22 -11.58
CA SER A 386 -8.27 26.43 -12.20
C SER A 386 -8.77 25.25 -11.35
N CYS A 387 -7.99 24.80 -10.36
CA CYS A 387 -8.38 23.75 -9.42
C CYS A 387 -9.17 24.34 -8.24
N GLN A 388 -9.88 23.48 -7.50
CA GLN A 388 -10.55 23.90 -6.27
C GLN A 388 -9.52 24.39 -5.25
N GLU A 389 -9.86 25.40 -4.46
CA GLU A 389 -8.94 26.03 -3.49
C GLU A 389 -8.32 25.01 -2.54
N SER A 390 -9.10 24.05 -2.05
CA SER A 390 -8.67 22.94 -1.19
C SER A 390 -7.63 22.00 -1.83
N GLN A 391 -7.56 21.93 -3.16
CA GLN A 391 -6.68 21.00 -3.88
C GLN A 391 -5.34 21.64 -4.29
N ARG A 392 -5.27 22.98 -4.29
CA ARG A 392 -4.15 23.70 -4.93
C ARG A 392 -2.80 23.42 -4.28
N GLU A 393 -2.80 23.20 -2.97
CA GLU A 393 -1.59 22.87 -2.22
C GLU A 393 -1.10 21.47 -2.57
N ASP A 394 -1.99 20.49 -2.62
CA ASP A 394 -1.66 19.12 -3.04
C ASP A 394 -1.07 19.12 -4.44
N PHE A 395 -1.74 19.73 -5.43
CA PHE A 395 -1.22 19.83 -6.80
C PHE A 395 0.18 20.47 -6.83
N ALA A 396 0.37 21.58 -6.11
CA ALA A 396 1.65 22.28 -6.10
C ALA A 396 2.78 21.45 -5.44
N THR A 397 2.49 20.81 -4.32
CA THR A 397 3.49 20.01 -3.59
C THR A 397 3.79 18.70 -4.32
N TYR A 398 2.78 18.03 -4.89
CA TYR A 398 2.95 16.82 -5.69
C TYR A 398 3.78 17.06 -6.96
N ASP A 399 3.50 18.12 -7.70
CA ASP A 399 4.28 18.45 -8.91
C ASP A 399 5.71 18.88 -8.59
N ASN A 400 5.96 19.47 -7.41
CA ASN A 400 7.31 19.76 -6.92
C ASN A 400 8.07 18.48 -6.55
N ALA A 401 7.39 17.52 -5.90
CA ALA A 401 7.96 16.20 -5.63
C ALA A 401 8.30 15.48 -6.94
N THR A 402 7.42 15.57 -7.93
CA THR A 402 7.63 15.02 -9.28
C THR A 402 8.83 15.68 -9.98
N LEU A 403 8.97 17.01 -9.86
CA LEU A 403 10.12 17.75 -10.41
C LEU A 403 11.44 17.37 -9.74
N TYR A 404 11.43 17.11 -8.43
CA TYR A 404 12.61 16.62 -7.74
C TYR A 404 12.95 15.19 -8.15
N ASN A 405 11.95 14.32 -8.29
CA ASN A 405 12.13 12.97 -8.79
C ASN A 405 12.70 12.93 -10.21
N ASP A 406 12.28 13.81 -11.12
CA ASP A 406 12.92 14.00 -12.44
C ASP A 406 14.42 14.29 -12.30
N HIS A 407 14.80 15.16 -11.35
CA HIS A 407 16.21 15.45 -11.07
C HIS A 407 16.98 14.24 -10.54
N ILE A 408 16.38 13.48 -9.62
CA ILE A 408 16.99 12.30 -9.03
C ILE A 408 17.17 11.20 -10.08
N VAL A 409 16.10 10.81 -10.79
CA VAL A 409 16.14 9.75 -11.80
C VAL A 409 17.11 10.10 -12.94
N ALA A 410 17.10 11.34 -13.42
CA ALA A 410 18.09 11.77 -14.42
C ALA A 410 19.53 11.72 -13.87
N GLY A 411 19.73 12.10 -12.60
CA GLY A 411 21.03 12.00 -11.93
C GLY A 411 21.51 10.56 -11.74
N ILE A 412 20.58 9.61 -11.53
CA ILE A 412 20.83 8.17 -11.49
C ILE A 412 21.30 7.70 -12.88
N PHE A 413 20.57 8.03 -13.94
CA PHE A 413 20.95 7.66 -15.32
C PHE A 413 22.30 8.23 -15.74
N GLU A 414 22.66 9.44 -15.27
CA GLU A 414 23.98 10.03 -15.51
C GLU A 414 25.14 9.18 -14.99
N THR A 415 24.94 8.37 -13.95
CA THR A 415 25.98 7.46 -13.42
C THR A 415 26.36 6.34 -14.40
N LEU A 416 25.52 6.08 -15.39
CA LEU A 416 25.71 5.05 -16.41
C LEU A 416 26.44 5.57 -17.65
N LYS A 417 26.66 6.88 -17.76
CA LYS A 417 27.27 7.49 -18.95
C LYS A 417 28.62 6.86 -19.27
N GLY A 418 28.80 6.47 -20.54
CA GLY A 418 30.04 5.85 -21.02
C GLY A 418 30.18 4.34 -20.75
N LYS A 419 29.15 3.70 -20.18
CA LYS A 419 29.12 2.25 -19.91
C LYS A 419 28.15 1.56 -20.88
N ASN A 420 28.28 0.26 -21.10
CA ASN A 420 27.27 -0.55 -21.78
C ASN A 420 26.13 -0.86 -20.79
N ALA A 421 25.17 0.04 -20.71
CA ALA A 421 24.14 0.00 -19.67
C ALA A 421 22.74 0.34 -20.16
N ILE A 422 21.76 -0.28 -19.50
CA ILE A 422 20.33 -0.05 -19.63
C ILE A 422 19.73 0.19 -18.24
N ALA A 423 18.76 1.09 -18.14
CA ALA A 423 18.04 1.36 -16.92
C ALA A 423 16.53 1.38 -17.17
N VAL A 424 15.77 0.83 -16.23
CA VAL A 424 14.30 0.91 -16.21
C VAL A 424 13.90 1.78 -15.01
N TYR A 425 13.00 2.72 -15.23
CA TYR A 425 12.36 3.47 -14.15
C TYR A 425 10.84 3.29 -14.21
N PHE A 426 10.27 2.98 -13.06
CA PHE A 426 8.83 2.86 -12.83
C PHE A 426 8.55 3.07 -11.34
N PRO A 427 7.47 3.74 -10.95
CA PRO A 427 7.00 3.67 -9.58
C PRO A 427 6.29 2.33 -9.33
N ASP A 428 6.27 1.91 -8.08
CA ASP A 428 5.51 0.74 -7.61
C ASP A 428 4.01 0.84 -7.92
N HIS A 429 3.42 2.01 -7.67
CA HIS A 429 2.06 2.41 -8.02
C HIS A 429 1.95 3.94 -8.19
N GLY A 430 0.76 4.40 -8.57
CA GLY A 430 0.36 5.81 -8.52
C GLY A 430 -0.62 6.07 -7.39
N LEU A 431 -1.25 7.24 -7.42
CA LEU A 431 -2.30 7.66 -6.50
C LEU A 431 -3.58 7.97 -7.29
N ASP A 432 -4.72 7.86 -6.63
CA ASP A 432 -5.93 8.55 -7.08
C ASP A 432 -5.82 10.02 -6.65
N PHE A 433 -5.49 10.88 -7.61
CA PHE A 433 -5.23 12.30 -7.38
C PHE A 433 -6.39 13.14 -7.91
N TYR A 434 -7.53 13.07 -7.21
CA TYR A 434 -8.78 13.74 -7.57
C TYR A 434 -9.45 13.25 -8.87
N GLU A 435 -9.06 12.07 -9.37
CA GLU A 435 -9.57 11.52 -10.64
C GLU A 435 -10.91 10.79 -10.44
N SER A 436 -11.05 10.02 -9.35
CA SER A 436 -12.32 9.33 -9.06
C SER A 436 -13.36 10.23 -8.37
N SER A 437 -12.90 11.27 -7.68
CA SER A 437 -13.73 12.19 -6.89
C SER A 437 -12.99 13.49 -6.61
N PRO A 438 -13.68 14.66 -6.63
CA PRO A 438 -13.04 15.95 -6.34
C PRO A 438 -12.51 16.08 -4.90
N ASP A 439 -12.91 15.21 -3.98
CA ASP A 439 -12.54 15.28 -2.56
C ASP A 439 -11.63 14.12 -2.13
N TYR A 440 -11.04 13.38 -3.07
CA TYR A 440 -10.21 12.21 -2.76
C TYR A 440 -8.82 12.31 -3.40
N CYS A 441 -7.79 12.32 -2.54
CA CYS A 441 -6.39 12.31 -2.94
C CYS A 441 -5.62 11.34 -2.04
N SER A 442 -5.40 10.11 -2.52
CA SER A 442 -4.72 9.08 -1.72
C SER A 442 -4.34 7.84 -2.54
N HIS A 443 -3.91 6.79 -1.84
CA HIS A 443 -3.91 5.41 -2.37
C HIS A 443 -5.29 5.03 -2.92
N ALA A 444 -5.36 3.97 -3.71
CA ALA A 444 -6.63 3.54 -4.30
C ALA A 444 -7.70 3.24 -3.23
N ASN A 445 -8.89 3.80 -3.40
CA ASN A 445 -10.07 3.29 -2.73
C ASN A 445 -10.52 2.00 -3.45
N THR A 446 -10.20 0.85 -2.86
CA THR A 446 -10.46 -0.46 -3.47
C THR A 446 -11.94 -0.78 -3.67
N SER A 447 -12.86 -0.06 -3.02
CA SER A 447 -14.31 -0.16 -3.27
C SER A 447 -14.75 0.55 -4.56
N LYS A 448 -13.90 1.40 -5.14
CA LYS A 448 -14.20 2.22 -6.32
C LYS A 448 -13.26 1.86 -7.46
N GLN A 449 -13.80 1.18 -8.48
CA GLN A 449 -13.06 0.81 -9.68
C GLN A 449 -12.32 1.99 -10.34
N ALA A 450 -12.95 3.17 -10.42
CA ALA A 450 -12.31 4.37 -10.98
C ALA A 450 -11.09 4.84 -10.17
N SER A 451 -11.10 4.63 -8.85
CA SER A 451 -9.97 4.98 -7.97
C SER A 451 -8.80 4.01 -8.17
N VAL A 452 -9.09 2.71 -8.25
CA VAL A 452 -8.11 1.67 -8.60
C VAL A 452 -7.50 1.95 -9.97
N GLU A 453 -8.30 2.25 -10.98
CA GLU A 453 -7.81 2.58 -12.32
C GLU A 453 -6.94 3.83 -12.39
N ALA A 454 -7.18 4.83 -11.53
CA ALA A 454 -6.33 6.02 -11.42
C ALA A 454 -4.97 5.64 -10.83
N ALA A 455 -4.96 4.97 -9.68
CA ALA A 455 -3.76 4.57 -8.95
C ALA A 455 -2.89 3.55 -9.71
N LEU A 456 -3.46 2.74 -10.60
CA LEU A 456 -2.67 1.79 -11.39
C LEU A 456 -1.92 2.45 -12.57
N LYS A 457 -2.30 3.65 -13.02
CA LYS A 457 -1.71 4.30 -14.21
C LYS A 457 -0.40 5.00 -13.85
N ILE A 458 0.72 4.36 -14.19
CA ILE A 458 2.06 4.84 -13.83
C ILE A 458 2.91 5.22 -15.06
N PRO A 459 3.87 6.15 -14.92
CA PRO A 459 4.90 6.38 -15.91
C PRO A 459 5.93 5.24 -15.88
N PHE A 460 6.41 4.83 -17.05
CA PHE A 460 7.40 3.76 -17.19
C PHE A 460 8.33 4.12 -18.34
N VAL A 461 9.63 4.15 -18.06
CA VAL A 461 10.63 4.54 -19.05
C VAL A 461 11.83 3.62 -19.03
N ILE A 462 12.44 3.45 -20.20
CA ILE A 462 13.72 2.74 -20.34
C ILE A 462 14.75 3.71 -20.88
N TYR A 463 15.81 3.93 -20.10
CA TYR A 463 16.99 4.68 -20.50
C TYR A 463 18.06 3.74 -21.03
N THR A 464 18.71 4.15 -22.11
CA THR A 464 19.85 3.42 -22.66
C THR A 464 21.05 4.35 -22.85
N THR A 465 22.22 3.77 -22.67
CA THR A 465 23.48 4.43 -23.03
C THR A 465 23.77 4.25 -24.53
N GLU A 466 24.63 5.10 -25.07
CA GLU A 466 25.07 4.97 -26.48
C GLU A 466 25.74 3.62 -26.74
N SER A 467 26.60 3.19 -25.82
CA SER A 467 27.29 1.89 -25.93
C SER A 467 26.32 0.70 -25.92
N TYR A 468 25.23 0.77 -25.16
CA TYR A 468 24.21 -0.27 -25.16
C TYR A 468 23.45 -0.30 -26.49
N ARG A 469 23.02 0.87 -26.98
CA ARG A 469 22.28 0.97 -28.25
C ARG A 469 23.08 0.43 -29.44
N SER A 470 24.37 0.72 -29.50
CA SER A 470 25.23 0.28 -30.60
C SER A 470 25.51 -1.21 -30.60
N THR A 471 25.50 -1.85 -29.43
CA THR A 471 25.78 -3.29 -29.27
C THR A 471 24.52 -4.16 -29.21
N HIS A 472 23.34 -3.58 -28.93
CA HIS A 472 22.07 -4.30 -28.78
C HIS A 472 20.94 -3.80 -29.71
N PRO A 473 21.16 -3.63 -31.03
CA PRO A 473 20.17 -3.02 -31.93
C PRO A 473 18.85 -3.81 -32.02
N ALA A 474 18.92 -5.15 -31.96
CA ALA A 474 17.73 -6.00 -31.97
C ALA A 474 16.85 -5.76 -30.73
N VAL A 475 17.47 -5.59 -29.56
CA VAL A 475 16.76 -5.27 -28.31
C VAL A 475 16.13 -3.89 -28.42
N MET A 476 16.85 -2.89 -28.96
CA MET A 476 16.30 -1.55 -29.17
C MET A 476 15.05 -1.56 -30.05
N SER A 477 15.06 -2.32 -31.15
CA SER A 477 13.87 -2.46 -32.01
C SER A 477 12.70 -3.12 -31.29
N GLN A 478 12.96 -4.15 -30.47
CA GLN A 478 11.92 -4.81 -29.67
C GLN A 478 11.32 -3.86 -28.62
N LEU A 479 12.16 -3.12 -27.89
CA LEU A 479 11.71 -2.14 -26.90
C LEU A 479 10.85 -1.04 -27.52
N GLN A 480 11.21 -0.55 -28.71
CA GLN A 480 10.38 0.42 -29.43
C GLN A 480 9.00 -0.14 -29.77
N GLN A 481 8.91 -1.38 -30.25
CA GLN A 481 7.62 -2.03 -30.54
C GLN A 481 6.80 -2.27 -29.26
N MET A 482 7.45 -2.72 -28.19
CA MET A 482 6.80 -2.97 -26.90
C MET A 482 6.29 -1.69 -26.25
N SER A 483 6.95 -0.54 -26.45
CA SER A 483 6.57 0.74 -25.84
C SER A 483 5.14 1.19 -26.15
N GLN A 484 4.52 0.67 -27.21
CA GLN A 484 3.16 1.03 -27.64
C GLN A 484 2.09 0.02 -27.18
N ARG A 485 2.51 -1.13 -26.63
CA ARG A 485 1.64 -2.21 -26.18
C ARG A 485 1.26 -2.01 -24.70
N PRO A 486 0.10 -2.53 -24.26
CA PRO A 486 -0.18 -2.67 -22.83
C PRO A 486 0.90 -3.49 -22.15
N PHE A 487 1.30 -3.07 -20.95
CA PHE A 487 2.30 -3.75 -20.12
C PHE A 487 1.89 -3.61 -18.64
N ASN A 488 1.88 -4.72 -17.91
CA ASN A 488 1.70 -4.70 -16.46
C ASN A 488 3.07 -4.91 -15.80
N THR A 489 3.38 -4.22 -14.70
CA THR A 489 4.66 -4.39 -14.02
C THR A 489 4.85 -5.77 -13.39
N GLU A 490 3.81 -6.60 -13.26
CA GLU A 490 3.98 -8.03 -12.92
C GLU A 490 4.85 -8.78 -13.95
N ASP A 491 4.86 -8.35 -15.22
CA ASP A 491 5.69 -8.93 -16.29
C ASP A 491 7.14 -8.36 -16.30
N LEU A 492 7.50 -7.50 -15.34
CA LEU A 492 8.83 -6.90 -15.26
C LEU A 492 9.98 -7.92 -15.19
N PRO A 493 9.89 -9.02 -14.43
CA PRO A 493 10.96 -10.02 -14.41
C PRO A 493 11.25 -10.61 -15.79
N ASP A 494 10.21 -10.89 -16.57
CA ASP A 494 10.36 -11.43 -17.93
C ASP A 494 11.01 -10.42 -18.87
N LEU A 495 10.60 -9.15 -18.76
CA LEU A 495 11.24 -8.04 -19.51
C LEU A 495 12.73 -7.93 -19.17
N LEU A 496 13.08 -7.91 -17.88
CA LEU A 496 14.44 -7.69 -17.42
C LEU A 496 15.36 -8.88 -17.74
N LEU A 497 14.90 -10.12 -17.58
CA LEU A 497 15.67 -11.30 -17.99
C LEU A 497 15.87 -11.34 -19.49
N SER A 498 14.82 -11.03 -20.27
CA SER A 498 14.95 -10.89 -21.71
C SER A 498 15.99 -9.82 -22.05
N VAL A 499 15.91 -8.62 -21.48
CA VAL A 499 16.90 -7.54 -21.69
C VAL A 499 18.32 -7.96 -21.29
N ALA A 500 18.47 -8.70 -20.19
CA ALA A 500 19.73 -9.27 -19.75
C ALA A 500 20.30 -10.31 -20.72
N GLY A 501 19.48 -10.87 -21.61
CA GLY A 501 19.88 -11.91 -22.56
C GLY A 501 19.78 -13.32 -21.99
N TYR A 502 18.92 -13.53 -20.98
CA TYR A 502 18.74 -14.80 -20.30
C TYR A 502 17.27 -15.23 -20.26
N GLN A 503 17.05 -16.53 -20.14
CA GLN A 503 15.75 -17.12 -19.82
C GLN A 503 15.93 -18.24 -18.80
N VAL A 504 14.91 -18.47 -17.97
CA VAL A 504 14.88 -19.60 -17.03
C VAL A 504 14.67 -20.90 -17.80
N VAL A 505 15.45 -21.94 -17.52
CA VAL A 505 15.20 -23.29 -18.03
C VAL A 505 14.02 -23.87 -17.25
N ARG A 506 12.94 -24.22 -17.97
CA ARG A 506 11.71 -24.80 -17.38
C ARG A 506 11.75 -26.31 -17.35
#